data_AF-A0A212IWW7-F1
#
_entry.id   AF-A0A212IWW7-F1
#
_cell.length_a   1.000
_cell.length_b   1.000
_cell.length_c   1.000
_cell.angle_alpha   90.00
_cell.angle_beta   90.00
_cell.angle_gamma   90.00
#
_symmetry.space_group_name_H-M   'P 1'
#
loop_
_entity.id
_entity.type
_entity.pdbx_description
1 polymer ?
#
loop_
_entity_poly.entity_id
_entity_poly.type
_entity_poly.pdbx_seq_one_letter_code
_entity_poly.pdbx_strand_id
1 'polypeptide(L)'
;MRKVEILDLRSLIILILLINWNFFYFRYIQIIMKKIGILFCLCLLFYNCDSPSSSIKDKKTLERLIDKALNENDEFAYCEVRSHFFSEERLQDFCYYAIKMANKYDYPDAYYDVFRTLTLTENAPIDSLDNKTKCLALYYLLKSKELGSEIGKYDIENIFSDSIPNSTYYLEEMLRE
;
A
#
# COMPACT_ATOMS: atom_id res chain seq x y z
N MET A 1 70.62 -26.67 -12.86
CA MET A 1 69.98 -26.05 -14.04
C MET A 1 68.48 -26.19 -13.91
N ARG A 2 67.73 -25.08 -13.90
CA ARG A 2 66.25 -25.07 -13.86
C ARG A 2 65.74 -25.31 -15.28
N LYS A 3 64.98 -26.38 -15.53
CA LYS A 3 64.26 -26.59 -16.80
C LYS A 3 63.12 -25.57 -16.85
N VAL A 4 63.18 -24.66 -17.80
CA VAL A 4 62.07 -23.77 -18.13
C VAL A 4 61.19 -24.53 -19.12
N GLU A 5 59.97 -24.88 -18.71
CA GLU A 5 58.97 -25.48 -19.60
C GLU A 5 58.48 -24.40 -20.57
N ILE A 6 58.79 -24.57 -21.85
CA ILE A 6 58.29 -23.72 -22.93
C ILE A 6 56.88 -24.23 -23.26
N LEU A 7 55.86 -23.43 -22.97
CA LEU A 7 54.50 -23.70 -23.43
C LEU A 7 54.46 -23.76 -24.96
N ASP A 8 53.97 -24.87 -25.53
CA ASP A 8 53.77 -25.01 -26.97
C ASP A 8 52.72 -23.99 -27.47
N LEU A 9 52.92 -23.49 -28.69
CA LEU A 9 52.12 -22.45 -29.35
C LEU A 9 50.63 -22.80 -29.37
N ARG A 10 50.30 -24.10 -29.49
CA ARG A 10 48.91 -24.61 -29.46
C ARG A 10 48.24 -24.36 -28.10
N SER A 11 48.93 -24.61 -27.00
CA SER A 11 48.40 -24.37 -25.65
C SER A 11 48.20 -22.87 -25.39
N LEU A 12 49.05 -22.03 -25.96
CA LEU A 12 48.98 -20.57 -25.85
C LEU A 12 47.77 -20.01 -26.63
N ILE A 13 47.49 -20.56 -27.82
CA ILE A 13 46.30 -20.20 -28.63
C ILE A 13 45.01 -20.60 -27.91
N ILE A 14 44.94 -21.81 -27.34
CA ILE A 14 43.75 -22.29 -26.61
C ILE A 14 43.47 -21.41 -25.38
N LEU A 15 44.51 -21.03 -24.63
CA LEU A 15 44.37 -20.16 -23.47
C LEU A 15 43.85 -18.76 -23.86
N ILE A 16 44.36 -18.19 -24.95
CA ILE A 16 43.89 -16.89 -25.48
C ILE A 16 42.42 -16.98 -25.92
N LEU A 17 42.01 -18.07 -26.55
CA LEU A 17 40.61 -18.28 -26.95
C LEU A 17 39.68 -18.41 -25.74
N LEU A 18 40.10 -19.13 -24.70
CA LEU A 18 39.32 -19.29 -23.46
C LEU A 18 39.20 -17.97 -22.67
N ILE A 19 40.26 -17.17 -22.61
CA ILE A 19 40.23 -15.85 -21.95
C ILE A 19 39.32 -14.90 -22.72
N ASN A 20 39.42 -14.86 -24.06
CA ASN A 20 38.54 -14.04 -24.88
C ASN A 20 37.08 -14.50 -24.76
N TRP A 21 36.80 -15.81 -24.78
CA TRP A 21 35.45 -16.34 -24.62
C TRP A 21 34.82 -15.93 -23.29
N ASN A 22 35.57 -16.03 -22.18
CA ASN A 22 35.10 -15.57 -20.87
C ASN A 22 34.87 -14.05 -20.83
N PHE A 23 35.74 -13.26 -21.48
CA PHE A 23 35.58 -11.81 -21.57
C PHE A 23 34.33 -11.41 -22.37
N PHE A 24 34.08 -12.07 -23.50
CA PHE A 24 32.87 -11.85 -24.29
C PHE A 24 31.61 -12.30 -23.55
N TYR A 25 31.65 -13.45 -22.86
CA TYR A 25 30.54 -13.96 -22.07
C TYR A 25 30.17 -13.02 -20.91
N PHE A 26 31.16 -12.51 -20.18
CA PHE A 26 30.96 -11.54 -19.11
C PHE A 26 30.34 -10.24 -19.63
N ARG A 27 30.84 -9.72 -20.75
CA ARG A 27 30.30 -8.51 -21.38
C ARG A 27 28.86 -8.72 -21.90
N TYR A 28 28.53 -9.91 -22.36
CA TYR A 28 27.17 -10.28 -22.78
C TYR A 28 26.19 -10.32 -21.60
N ILE A 29 26.57 -10.92 -20.47
CA ILE A 29 25.74 -10.92 -19.24
C ILE A 29 25.51 -9.50 -18.72
N GLN A 30 26.53 -8.65 -18.73
CA GLN A 30 26.37 -7.24 -18.32
C GLN A 30 25.35 -6.48 -19.18
N ILE A 31 25.30 -6.76 -20.49
CA ILE A 31 24.30 -6.17 -21.39
C ILE A 31 22.89 -6.67 -21.06
N ILE A 32 22.73 -7.96 -20.79
CA ILE A 32 21.45 -8.55 -20.40
C ILE A 32 20.95 -7.95 -19.07
N MET A 33 21.81 -7.88 -18.06
CA MET A 33 21.45 -7.31 -16.76
C MET A 33 21.05 -5.84 -16.87
N LYS A 34 21.73 -5.04 -17.70
CA LYS A 34 21.32 -3.65 -17.98
C LYS A 34 19.94 -3.57 -18.63
N LYS A 35 19.64 -4.45 -19.60
CA LYS A 35 18.32 -4.49 -20.26
C LYS A 35 17.20 -4.90 -19.30
N ILE A 36 17.45 -5.89 -18.44
CA ILE A 36 16.49 -6.31 -17.39
C ILE A 36 16.25 -5.17 -16.40
N GLY A 37 17.32 -4.47 -15.97
CA GLY A 37 17.19 -3.30 -15.11
C GLY A 37 16.36 -2.18 -15.72
N ILE A 38 16.56 -1.87 -17.01
CA ILE A 38 15.75 -0.88 -17.74
C ILE A 38 14.29 -1.33 -17.83
N LEU A 39 14.04 -2.61 -18.12
CA LEU A 39 12.67 -3.15 -18.19
C LEU A 39 11.96 -3.04 -16.83
N PHE A 40 12.65 -3.36 -15.73
CA PHE A 40 12.13 -3.21 -14.38
C PHE A 40 11.83 -1.74 -14.03
N CYS A 41 12.72 -0.81 -14.38
CA CYS A 41 12.47 0.63 -14.21
C CYS A 41 11.29 1.12 -15.05
N LEU A 42 11.14 0.63 -16.28
CA LEU A 42 9.97 0.95 -17.11
C LEU A 42 8.68 0.40 -16.48
N CYS A 43 8.69 -0.82 -15.95
CA CYS A 43 7.56 -1.35 -15.19
C CYS A 43 7.20 -0.44 -13.99
N LEU A 44 8.19 0.03 -13.22
CA LEU A 44 7.94 0.95 -12.11
C LEU A 44 7.32 2.29 -12.56
N LEU A 45 7.65 2.78 -13.76
CA LEU A 45 7.05 4.00 -14.30
C LEU A 45 5.57 3.82 -14.68
N PHE A 46 5.17 2.62 -15.10
CA PHE A 46 3.77 2.27 -15.40
C PHE A 46 2.97 1.80 -14.18
N TYR A 47 3.61 1.58 -13.03
CA TYR A 47 2.95 1.31 -11.74
C TYR A 47 2.50 2.58 -11.01
N ASN A 48 2.72 3.77 -11.58
CA ASN A 48 2.02 4.97 -11.13
C ASN A 48 0.56 4.87 -11.55
N CYS A 49 -0.24 4.26 -10.69
CA CYS A 49 -1.68 4.46 -10.67
C CYS A 49 -1.94 5.88 -10.14
N ASP A 50 -1.59 6.90 -10.92
CA ASP A 50 -2.20 8.20 -10.78
C ASP A 50 -3.58 8.09 -11.42
N SER A 51 -4.58 7.70 -10.62
CA SER A 51 -5.95 7.91 -11.07
C SER A 51 -6.17 9.43 -11.12
N PRO A 52 -6.60 9.98 -12.26
CA PRO A 52 -6.89 11.40 -12.34
C PRO A 52 -8.06 11.67 -11.40
N SER A 53 -7.80 12.44 -10.33
CA SER A 53 -8.79 12.91 -9.37
C SER A 53 -9.71 13.95 -10.02
N SER A 54 -10.50 13.55 -11.02
CA SER A 54 -11.62 14.34 -11.49
C SER A 54 -12.82 13.96 -10.64
N SER A 55 -13.26 14.87 -9.77
CA SER A 55 -14.48 14.67 -9.00
C SER A 55 -15.61 14.16 -9.91
N ILE A 56 -16.24 13.05 -9.50
CA ILE A 56 -17.31 12.41 -10.28
C ILE A 56 -18.47 13.41 -10.41
N LYS A 57 -18.63 13.99 -11.61
CA LYS A 57 -19.66 15.03 -11.86
C LYS A 57 -21.06 14.47 -12.08
N ASP A 58 -21.16 13.20 -12.47
CA ASP A 58 -22.42 12.54 -12.78
C ASP A 58 -22.90 11.66 -11.63
N LYS A 59 -24.07 11.99 -11.08
CA LYS A 59 -24.68 11.26 -9.96
C LYS A 59 -24.90 9.78 -10.26
N LYS A 60 -25.32 9.42 -11.47
CA LYS A 60 -25.55 8.01 -11.85
C LYS A 60 -24.26 7.20 -11.83
N THR A 61 -23.16 7.82 -12.24
CA THR A 61 -21.83 7.21 -12.19
C THR A 61 -21.40 6.97 -10.74
N LEU A 62 -21.59 7.94 -9.85
CA LEU A 62 -21.30 7.76 -8.42
C LEU A 62 -22.15 6.64 -7.82
N GLU A 63 -23.47 6.62 -8.08
CA GLU A 63 -24.38 5.58 -7.60
C GLU A 63 -23.95 4.17 -8.06
N ARG A 64 -23.54 4.04 -9.33
CA ARG A 64 -23.02 2.78 -9.87
C ARG A 64 -21.73 2.34 -9.19
N LEU A 65 -20.81 3.27 -8.90
CA LEU A 65 -19.57 2.94 -8.19
C LEU A 65 -19.84 2.55 -6.74
N ILE A 66 -20.77 3.22 -6.07
CA ILE A 66 -21.24 2.84 -4.73
C ILE A 66 -21.83 1.42 -4.76
N ASP A 67 -22.70 1.12 -5.72
CA ASP A 67 -23.30 -0.21 -5.86
C ASP A 67 -22.24 -1.31 -6.01
N LYS A 68 -21.27 -1.10 -6.92
CA LYS A 68 -20.16 -2.02 -7.13
C LYS A 68 -19.32 -2.22 -5.86
N ALA A 69 -18.96 -1.14 -5.16
CA ALA A 69 -18.22 -1.24 -3.91
C ALA A 69 -19.02 -2.08 -2.88
N LEU A 70 -20.26 -1.68 -2.59
CA LEU A 70 -21.04 -2.25 -1.50
C LEU A 70 -21.58 -3.66 -1.78
N ASN A 71 -21.85 -4.01 -3.05
CA ASN A 71 -22.49 -5.27 -3.42
C ASN A 71 -21.54 -6.27 -4.10
N GLU A 72 -20.47 -5.79 -4.75
CA GLU A 72 -19.51 -6.66 -5.46
C GLU A 72 -18.14 -6.74 -4.76
N ASN A 73 -17.92 -5.99 -3.67
CA ASN A 73 -16.59 -5.81 -3.05
C ASN A 73 -15.55 -5.26 -4.04
N ASP A 74 -15.98 -4.36 -4.92
CA ASP A 74 -15.10 -3.72 -5.91
C ASP A 74 -14.26 -2.63 -5.21
N GLU A 75 -13.05 -3.00 -4.79
CA GLU A 75 -12.11 -2.12 -4.07
C GLU A 75 -11.72 -0.89 -4.91
N PHE A 76 -11.60 -1.04 -6.23
CA PHE A 76 -11.34 0.08 -7.13
C PHE A 76 -12.52 1.06 -7.13
N ALA A 77 -13.74 0.55 -7.25
CA ALA A 77 -14.93 1.40 -7.14
C ALA A 77 -15.01 2.10 -5.77
N TYR A 78 -14.64 1.41 -4.69
CA TYR A 78 -14.55 2.03 -3.36
C TYR A 78 -13.53 3.17 -3.32
N CYS A 79 -12.33 2.98 -3.89
CA CYS A 79 -11.32 4.03 -3.97
C CYS A 79 -11.82 5.28 -4.73
N GLU A 80 -12.54 5.09 -5.83
CA GLU A 80 -13.12 6.21 -6.60
C GLU A 80 -14.20 6.95 -5.81
N VAL A 81 -15.06 6.21 -5.08
CA VAL A 81 -16.07 6.80 -4.18
C VAL A 81 -15.39 7.59 -3.06
N ARG A 82 -14.38 7.02 -2.41
CA ARG A 82 -13.57 7.69 -1.37
C ARG A 82 -12.97 8.98 -1.89
N SER A 83 -12.32 8.93 -3.05
CA SER A 83 -11.70 10.09 -3.71
C SER A 83 -12.72 11.21 -3.97
N HIS A 84 -13.91 10.85 -4.48
CA HIS A 84 -14.98 11.81 -4.71
C HIS A 84 -15.42 12.53 -3.43
N PHE A 85 -15.78 11.80 -2.37
CA PHE A 85 -16.23 12.42 -1.12
C PHE A 85 -15.12 13.22 -0.42
N PHE A 86 -13.87 12.79 -0.51
CA PHE A 86 -12.73 13.56 -0.02
C PHE A 86 -12.58 14.88 -0.78
N SER A 87 -12.68 14.84 -2.13
CA SER A 87 -12.55 16.02 -2.97
C SER A 87 -13.67 17.05 -2.81
N GLU A 88 -14.85 16.62 -2.36
CA GLU A 88 -15.98 17.50 -2.06
C GLU A 88 -16.01 17.97 -0.61
N GLU A 89 -15.02 17.63 0.22
CA GLU A 89 -15.01 17.90 1.67
C GLU A 89 -16.23 17.31 2.41
N ARG A 90 -16.76 16.20 1.89
CA ARG A 90 -17.97 15.51 2.40
C ARG A 90 -17.65 14.17 3.04
N LEU A 91 -16.57 14.12 3.81
CA LEU A 91 -16.12 12.88 4.47
C LEU A 91 -17.14 12.30 5.46
N GLN A 92 -17.97 13.16 6.09
CA GLN A 92 -19.02 12.67 6.97
C GLN A 92 -20.07 11.84 6.21
N ASP A 93 -20.41 12.24 4.99
CA ASP A 93 -21.36 11.51 4.13
C ASP A 93 -20.79 10.17 3.66
N PHE A 94 -19.46 10.04 3.61
CA PHE A 94 -18.74 8.83 3.24
C PHE A 94 -18.71 7.76 4.34
N CYS A 95 -18.87 8.16 5.60
CA CYS A 95 -18.73 7.29 6.78
C CYS A 95 -19.57 6.01 6.67
N TYR A 96 -20.82 6.12 6.19
CA TYR A 96 -21.69 4.95 5.98
C TYR A 96 -21.09 3.91 5.03
N TYR A 97 -20.48 4.35 3.93
CA TYR A 97 -19.88 3.45 2.94
C TYR A 97 -18.61 2.79 3.49
N ALA A 98 -17.78 3.54 4.21
CA ALA A 98 -16.60 3.00 4.88
C ALA A 98 -16.96 1.93 5.91
N ILE A 99 -17.96 2.17 6.78
CA ILE A 99 -18.45 1.19 7.76
C ILE A 99 -18.93 -0.10 7.07
N LYS A 100 -19.66 0.03 5.96
CA LYS A 100 -20.15 -1.12 5.20
C LYS A 100 -19.01 -1.95 4.62
N MET A 101 -18.02 -1.31 4.00
CA MET A 101 -16.88 -2.02 3.44
C MET A 101 -16.02 -2.68 4.51
N ALA A 102 -15.71 -1.95 5.58
CA ALA A 102 -14.95 -2.46 6.71
C ALA A 102 -15.61 -3.71 7.30
N ASN A 103 -16.88 -3.62 7.70
CA ASN A 103 -17.52 -4.69 8.46
C ASN A 103 -18.08 -5.83 7.60
N LYS A 104 -18.43 -5.59 6.33
CA LYS A 104 -19.00 -6.64 5.46
C LYS A 104 -17.92 -7.49 4.81
N TYR A 105 -16.80 -6.88 4.45
CA TYR A 105 -15.76 -7.52 3.64
C TYR A 105 -14.40 -7.60 4.32
N ASP A 106 -14.30 -7.15 5.58
CA ASP A 106 -13.03 -7.03 6.30
C ASP A 106 -11.98 -6.21 5.50
N TYR A 107 -12.44 -5.20 4.74
CA TYR A 107 -11.54 -4.43 3.87
C TYR A 107 -10.62 -3.53 4.71
N PRO A 108 -9.28 -3.75 4.73
CA PRO A 108 -8.38 -3.13 5.70
C PRO A 108 -8.39 -1.60 5.66
N ASP A 109 -8.36 -1.01 4.47
CA ASP A 109 -8.32 0.44 4.29
C ASP A 109 -9.62 1.11 4.70
N ALA A 110 -10.77 0.43 4.52
CA ALA A 110 -12.05 0.96 4.96
C ALA A 110 -12.13 1.08 6.49
N TYR A 111 -11.46 0.19 7.23
CA TYR A 111 -11.34 0.34 8.68
C TYR A 111 -10.63 1.64 9.05
N TYR A 112 -9.53 1.97 8.37
CA TYR A 112 -8.84 3.23 8.60
C TYR A 112 -9.69 4.44 8.19
N ASP A 113 -10.40 4.33 7.07
CA ASP A 113 -11.30 5.39 6.60
C ASP A 113 -12.41 5.69 7.64
N VAL A 114 -12.97 4.68 8.31
CA VAL A 114 -13.91 4.92 9.42
C VAL A 114 -13.25 5.70 10.55
N PHE A 115 -12.06 5.29 10.99
CA PHE A 115 -11.29 6.05 12.00
C PHE A 115 -11.15 7.52 11.59
N ARG A 116 -10.77 7.79 10.33
CA ARG A 116 -10.62 9.16 9.82
C ARG A 116 -11.93 9.94 9.82
N THR A 117 -13.05 9.32 9.43
CA THR A 117 -14.35 10.01 9.47
C THR A 117 -14.83 10.33 10.88
N LEU A 118 -14.39 9.58 11.90
CA LEU A 118 -14.72 9.84 13.30
C LEU A 118 -13.81 10.90 13.95
N THR A 119 -12.57 11.03 13.50
CA THR A 119 -11.59 11.95 14.09
C THR A 119 -11.41 13.27 13.35
N LEU A 120 -11.79 13.36 12.08
CA LEU A 120 -11.63 14.59 11.29
C LEU A 120 -12.73 15.63 11.50
N THR A 121 -13.76 15.33 12.28
CA THR A 121 -14.75 16.34 12.70
C THR A 121 -14.06 17.38 13.59
N GLU A 122 -14.04 18.64 13.13
CA GLU A 122 -13.65 19.84 13.89
C GLU A 122 -12.15 20.08 14.13
N ASN A 123 -11.23 19.38 13.44
CA ASN A 123 -9.77 19.48 13.66
C ASN A 123 -9.36 19.27 15.13
N ALA A 124 -10.20 18.59 15.91
CA ALA A 124 -9.99 18.40 17.32
C ALA A 124 -9.10 17.16 17.55
N PRO A 125 -8.22 17.16 18.57
CA PRO A 125 -7.41 15.99 18.88
C PRO A 125 -8.31 14.82 19.26
N ILE A 126 -7.87 13.58 19.02
CA ILE A 126 -8.63 12.36 19.38
C ILE A 126 -9.08 12.33 20.85
N ASP A 127 -8.31 12.98 21.73
CA ASP A 127 -8.59 13.09 23.16
C ASP A 127 -9.77 14.00 23.51
N SER A 128 -10.28 14.80 22.56
CA SER A 128 -11.48 15.62 22.77
C SER A 128 -12.78 14.90 22.46
N LEU A 129 -12.72 13.71 21.85
CA LEU A 129 -13.91 12.89 21.58
C LEU A 129 -14.49 12.33 22.88
N ASP A 130 -15.81 12.14 22.94
CA ASP A 130 -16.39 11.35 24.02
C ASP A 130 -15.82 9.93 24.03
N ASN A 131 -15.76 9.30 25.20
CA ASN A 131 -14.99 8.08 25.35
C ASN A 131 -15.50 6.93 24.47
N LYS A 132 -16.82 6.82 24.24
CA LYS A 132 -17.37 5.78 23.36
C LYS A 132 -16.97 6.01 21.91
N THR A 133 -17.07 7.24 21.42
CA THR A 133 -16.61 7.60 20.07
C THR A 133 -15.11 7.40 19.91
N LYS A 134 -14.31 7.78 20.92
CA LYS A 134 -12.86 7.55 20.95
C LYS A 134 -12.53 6.05 20.89
N CYS A 135 -13.17 5.24 21.71
CA CYS A 135 -12.97 3.79 21.71
C CYS A 135 -13.33 3.18 20.35
N LEU A 136 -14.47 3.59 19.76
CA LEU A 136 -14.87 3.13 18.45
C LEU A 136 -13.84 3.50 17.38
N ALA A 137 -13.38 4.75 17.35
CA ALA A 137 -12.36 5.21 16.41
C ALA A 137 -11.06 4.40 16.55
N LEU A 138 -10.58 4.19 17.78
CA LEU A 138 -9.35 3.43 18.04
C LEU A 138 -9.50 1.93 17.71
N TYR A 139 -10.68 1.34 17.91
CA TYR A 139 -10.98 0.01 17.42
C TYR A 139 -10.78 -0.09 15.90
N TYR A 140 -11.38 0.83 15.14
CA TYR A 140 -11.27 0.84 13.69
C TYR A 140 -9.82 1.07 13.22
N LEU A 141 -9.08 1.99 13.85
CA LEU A 141 -7.66 2.22 13.55
C LEU A 141 -6.82 0.95 13.74
N LEU A 142 -6.93 0.30 14.90
CA LEU A 142 -6.12 -0.89 15.21
C LEU A 142 -6.54 -2.08 14.36
N LYS A 143 -7.83 -2.23 14.07
CA LYS A 143 -8.34 -3.31 13.22
C LYS A 143 -7.81 -3.19 11.79
N SER A 144 -7.66 -1.96 11.27
CA SER A 144 -7.02 -1.73 9.96
C SER A 144 -5.58 -2.26 9.91
N LYS A 145 -4.80 -2.01 10.97
CA LYS A 145 -3.41 -2.52 11.11
C LYS A 145 -3.39 -4.05 11.23
N GLU A 146 -4.26 -4.64 12.04
CA GLU A 146 -4.34 -6.10 12.21
C GLU A 146 -4.63 -6.83 10.90
N LEU A 147 -5.39 -6.19 10.01
CA LEU A 147 -5.71 -6.70 8.68
C LEU A 147 -4.66 -6.34 7.62
N GLY A 148 -3.59 -5.62 7.98
CA GLY A 148 -2.46 -5.32 7.11
C GLY A 148 -2.55 -4.02 6.32
N SER A 149 -3.45 -3.09 6.67
CA SER A 149 -3.41 -1.74 6.11
C SER A 149 -2.21 -0.97 6.67
N GLU A 150 -1.45 -0.33 5.77
CA GLU A 150 -0.31 0.52 6.13
C GLU A 150 -0.69 2.01 6.22
N ILE A 151 -1.92 2.39 5.82
CA ILE A 151 -2.33 3.81 5.74
C ILE A 151 -2.29 4.48 7.11
N GLY A 152 -2.75 3.77 8.16
CA GLY A 152 -2.83 4.30 9.52
C GLY A 152 -1.56 4.21 10.35
N LYS A 153 -0.43 3.80 9.75
CA LYS A 153 0.81 3.57 10.51
C LYS A 153 1.28 4.80 11.30
N TYR A 154 1.27 5.97 10.66
CA TYR A 154 1.68 7.22 11.30
C TYR A 154 0.77 7.60 12.47
N ASP A 155 -0.55 7.45 12.31
CA ASP A 155 -1.51 7.73 13.39
C ASP A 155 -1.31 6.76 14.57
N ILE A 156 -1.03 5.49 14.29
CA ILE A 156 -0.76 4.50 15.34
C ILE A 156 0.52 4.85 16.09
N GLU A 157 1.60 5.19 15.39
CA GLU A 157 2.87 5.57 16.04
C GLU A 157 2.72 6.84 16.89
N ASN A 158 1.88 7.79 16.48
CA ASN A 158 1.62 9.01 17.25
C ASN A 158 0.73 8.78 18.46
N ILE A 159 -0.28 7.91 18.34
CA ILE A 159 -1.25 7.64 19.41
C ILE A 159 -0.67 6.66 20.44
N PHE A 160 0.14 5.69 20.00
CA PHE A 160 0.64 4.59 20.83
C PHE A 160 2.17 4.60 20.86
N SER A 161 2.76 5.33 21.83
CA SER A 161 4.22 5.47 21.95
C SER A 161 4.93 4.21 22.47
N ASP A 162 4.30 3.45 23.36
CA ASP A 162 4.98 2.40 24.14
C ASP A 162 4.51 0.99 23.77
N SER A 163 3.20 0.80 23.70
CA SER A 163 2.58 -0.48 23.41
C SER A 163 1.32 -0.28 22.58
N ILE A 164 1.22 -1.03 21.49
CA ILE A 164 0.05 -1.01 20.61
C ILE A 164 -0.86 -2.17 21.02
N PRO A 165 -2.05 -1.93 21.61
CA PRO A 165 -2.99 -2.98 21.96
C PRO A 165 -3.64 -3.58 20.70
N ASN A 166 -4.31 -4.72 20.86
CA ASN A 166 -5.21 -5.24 19.83
C ASN A 166 -6.50 -4.42 19.80
N SER A 167 -7.16 -4.39 18.65
CA SER A 167 -8.42 -3.68 18.39
C SER A 167 -9.50 -4.03 19.42
N THR A 168 -9.59 -5.30 19.83
CA THR A 168 -10.60 -5.80 20.79
C THR A 168 -10.53 -5.12 22.15
N TYR A 169 -9.36 -4.62 22.56
CA TYR A 169 -9.21 -3.85 23.80
C TYR A 169 -10.21 -2.69 23.89
N TYR A 170 -10.36 -1.94 22.79
CA TYR A 170 -11.25 -0.77 22.77
C TYR A 170 -12.73 -1.14 22.62
N LEU A 171 -13.06 -2.33 22.09
CA LEU A 171 -14.43 -2.84 22.16
C LEU A 171 -14.80 -3.17 23.62
N GLU A 172 -13.91 -3.84 24.34
CA GLU A 172 -14.13 -4.17 25.74
C GLU A 172 -14.24 -2.91 26.60
N GLU A 173 -13.38 -1.92 26.38
CA GLU A 173 -13.42 -0.66 27.12
C GLU A 173 -14.71 0.11 26.88
N MET A 174 -15.17 0.21 25.63
CA MET A 174 -16.44 0.86 25.28
C MET A 174 -17.66 0.21 25.97
N LEU A 175 -17.60 -1.10 26.25
CA LEU A 175 -18.67 -1.84 26.91
C LEU A 175 -18.70 -1.69 28.44
N ARG A 176 -17.61 -1.21 29.05
CA ARG A 176 -17.51 -1.01 30.51
C ARG A 176 -18.12 0.32 30.98
N GLU A 177 -18.40 1.24 30.05
CA GLU A 177 -19.04 2.54 30.30
C GLU A 177 -20.57 2.51 30.23
#